data_AF-A0A7Y4RA51-F1
#
_entry.id   AF-A0A7Y4RA51-F1
#
_cell.length_a   1.000
_cell.length_b   1.000
_cell.length_c   1.000
_cell.angle_alpha   90.00
_cell.angle_beta   90.00
_cell.angle_gamma   90.00
#
_symmetry.space_group_name_H-M   'P 1'
#
loop_
_entity.id
_entity.type
_entity.pdbx_description
1 polymer ?
#
loop_
_entity_poly.entity_id
_entity_poly.type
_entity_poly.pdbx_seq_one_letter_code
_entity_poly.pdbx_strand_id
1 'polypeptide(L)'
;MKPWIIFVVLTIVCWGAYVPTLHHGQLAFGSRNSALRAFLFVGLAYFLASVGALAYLIATKSEPLEMTRKGMSVSTIAGILGAIGALGIVFAIKNGGKPLAVAPLVFAGAPIMNTMVSMIWDKPGKPPAVWFYVGILLAGMGAALVLRFKPA
;
A
#
# COMPACT_ATOMS: atom_id res chain seq x y z
N MET A 1 6.03 4.98 23.86
CA MET A 1 5.25 4.36 22.75
C MET A 1 6.00 3.14 22.25
N LYS A 2 5.32 2.04 21.87
CA LYS A 2 6.01 0.90 21.23
C LYS A 2 6.60 1.36 19.89
N PRO A 3 7.85 0.98 19.53
CA PRO A 3 8.56 1.55 18.38
C PRO A 3 7.83 1.33 17.04
N TRP A 4 7.03 0.28 16.91
CA TRP A 4 6.30 -0.03 15.68
C TRP A 4 5.23 1.01 15.28
N ILE A 5 4.68 1.77 16.24
CA ILE A 5 3.63 2.77 15.97
C ILE A 5 4.20 3.92 15.11
N ILE A 6 5.46 4.29 15.32
CA ILE A 6 6.12 5.32 14.51
C ILE A 6 6.18 4.91 13.04
N PHE A 7 6.49 3.64 12.76
CA PHE A 7 6.52 3.13 11.38
C PHE A 7 5.13 3.06 10.76
N VAL A 8 4.07 2.83 11.56
CA VAL A 8 2.69 2.92 11.07
C VAL A 8 2.34 4.36 10.68
N VAL A 9 2.68 5.35 11.52
CA VAL A 9 2.45 6.76 11.19
C VAL A 9 3.23 7.17 9.94
N LEU A 10 4.50 6.78 9.84
CA LEU A 10 5.32 7.00 8.64
C LEU A 10 4.64 6.40 7.39
N THR A 11 4.16 5.16 7.50
CA THR A 11 3.46 4.48 6.40
C THR A 11 2.20 5.24 5.99
N ILE A 12 1.39 5.71 6.94
CA ILE A 12 0.18 6.50 6.67
C ILE A 12 0.54 7.79 5.93
N VAL A 13 1.60 8.49 6.36
CA VAL A 13 2.06 9.73 5.71
C VAL A 13 2.53 9.45 4.28
N CYS A 14 3.40 8.45 4.08
CA CYS A 14 3.94 8.12 2.77
C CYS A 14 2.85 7.64 1.78
N TRP A 15 2.00 6.71 2.20
CA TRP A 15 0.92 6.19 1.35
C TRP A 15 -0.22 7.19 1.15
N GLY A 16 -0.51 8.03 2.14
CA GLY A 16 -1.46 9.14 1.99
C GLY A 16 -0.99 10.17 0.96
N ALA A 17 0.30 10.51 0.95
CA ALA A 17 0.89 11.41 -0.03
C ALA A 17 1.12 10.76 -1.41
N TYR A 18 1.10 9.43 -1.50
CA TYR A 18 1.40 8.69 -2.73
C TYR A 18 0.43 8.99 -3.88
N VAL A 19 -0.89 8.93 -3.65
CA VAL A 19 -1.88 9.09 -4.73
C VAL A 19 -1.87 10.51 -5.34
N PRO A 20 -1.83 11.60 -4.56
CA PRO A 20 -1.68 12.96 -5.10
C PRO A 20 -0.37 13.17 -5.86
N THR A 21 0.76 12.75 -5.30
CA THR A 21 2.08 12.92 -5.94
C THR A 21 2.19 12.10 -7.23
N LEU A 22 1.64 10.89 -7.24
CA LEU A 22 1.54 10.06 -8.44
C LEU A 22 0.69 10.73 -9.52
N HIS A 23 -0.47 11.29 -9.16
CA HIS A 23 -1.31 12.04 -10.10
C HIS A 23 -0.55 13.22 -10.72
N HIS A 24 0.11 14.04 -9.91
CA HIS A 24 0.93 15.15 -10.41
C HIS A 24 2.10 14.67 -11.28
N GLY A 25 2.75 13.56 -10.93
CA GLY A 25 3.79 12.95 -11.76
C GLY A 25 3.27 12.53 -13.13
N GLN A 26 2.07 11.91 -13.20
CA GLN A 26 1.43 11.57 -14.48
C GLN A 26 1.12 12.81 -15.31
N LEU A 27 0.64 13.89 -14.69
CA LEU A 27 0.37 15.15 -15.39
C LEU A 27 1.66 15.77 -15.95
N ALA A 28 2.75 15.75 -15.16
CA ALA A 28 4.04 16.32 -15.56
C ALA A 28 4.66 15.62 -16.77
N PHE A 29 4.41 14.32 -16.98
CA PHE A 29 4.87 13.61 -18.17
C PHE A 29 4.09 13.94 -19.46
N GLY A 30 2.93 14.61 -19.37
CA GLY A 30 2.22 15.28 -20.47
C GLY A 30 1.90 14.46 -21.74
N SER A 31 2.01 13.12 -21.70
CA SER A 31 2.01 12.26 -22.89
C SER A 31 1.09 11.04 -22.71
N ARG A 32 0.76 10.38 -23.83
CA ARG A 32 -0.18 9.23 -23.88
C ARG A 32 0.12 8.10 -22.89
N ASN A 33 1.39 7.90 -22.54
CA ASN A 33 1.86 6.83 -21.63
C ASN A 33 2.42 7.37 -20.30
N SER A 34 2.01 8.56 -19.88
CA SER A 34 2.47 9.19 -18.63
C SER A 34 2.28 8.32 -17.39
N ALA A 35 1.17 7.58 -17.32
CA ALA A 35 0.87 6.63 -16.24
C ALA A 35 1.93 5.54 -16.08
N LEU A 36 2.34 4.90 -17.18
CA LEU A 36 3.35 3.83 -17.15
C LEU A 36 4.75 4.39 -16.87
N ARG A 37 5.05 5.61 -17.36
CA ARG A 37 6.30 6.32 -17.02
C ARG A 37 6.35 6.63 -15.53
N ALA A 38 5.27 7.15 -14.95
CA ALA A 38 5.20 7.36 -13.51
C ALA A 38 5.38 6.04 -12.73
N PHE A 39 4.74 4.95 -13.17
CA PHE A 39 4.91 3.63 -12.56
C PHE A 39 6.35 3.10 -12.65
N LEU A 40 7.07 3.36 -13.75
CA LEU A 40 8.48 3.00 -13.88
C LEU A 40 9.33 3.63 -12.76
N PHE A 41 9.10 4.92 -12.47
CA PHE A 41 9.81 5.60 -11.37
C PHE A 41 9.40 5.10 -9.98
N VAL A 42 8.15 4.66 -9.81
CA VAL A 42 7.73 3.95 -8.58
C VAL A 42 8.51 2.64 -8.42
N GLY A 43 8.62 1.85 -9.50
CA GLY A 43 9.39 0.60 -9.48
C GLY A 43 10.88 0.83 -9.20
N LEU A 44 11.47 1.87 -9.80
CA LEU A 44 12.86 2.26 -9.54
C LEU A 44 13.05 2.64 -8.06
N ALA A 45 12.13 3.42 -7.47
CA ALA A 45 12.21 3.79 -6.06
C ALA A 45 12.14 2.57 -5.14
N TYR A 46 11.30 1.58 -5.46
CA TYR A 46 11.19 0.34 -4.67
C TYR A 46 12.48 -0.48 -4.75
N PHE A 47 13.06 -0.61 -5.95
CA PHE A 47 14.35 -1.28 -6.14
C PHE A 47 15.48 -0.61 -5.34
N LEU A 48 15.58 0.73 -5.40
CA LEU A 48 16.59 1.48 -4.66
C LEU A 48 16.40 1.31 -3.15
N ALA A 49 15.16 1.38 -2.65
CA ALA A 49 14.86 1.17 -1.24
C ALA A 49 15.23 -0.25 -0.77
N SER A 50 14.90 -1.29 -1.55
CA SER A 50 15.23 -2.68 -1.19
C SER A 50 16.74 -2.95 -1.20
N VAL A 51 17.46 -2.44 -2.21
CA VAL A 51 18.92 -2.59 -2.28
C VAL A 51 19.59 -1.80 -1.15
N GLY A 52 19.11 -0.60 -0.86
CA GLY A 52 19.59 0.22 0.26
C GLY A 52 19.41 -0.47 1.62
N ALA A 53 18.26 -1.08 1.86
CA ALA A 53 18.00 -1.84 3.08
C ALA A 53 18.96 -3.04 3.21
N LEU A 54 19.18 -3.78 2.12
CA LEU A 54 20.14 -4.90 2.11
C LEU A 54 21.58 -4.42 2.33
N ALA A 55 22.00 -3.34 1.67
CA ALA A 55 23.33 -2.75 1.85
C ALA A 55 23.56 -2.29 3.29
N TYR A 56 22.54 -1.70 3.93
CA TYR A 56 22.58 -1.32 5.34
C TYR A 56 22.80 -2.53 6.27
N LEU A 57 22.07 -3.64 6.04
CA LEU A 57 22.24 -4.87 6.82
C LEU A 57 23.66 -5.44 6.69
N ILE A 58 24.20 -5.46 5.47
CA ILE A 58 25.57 -5.94 5.20
C ILE A 58 26.59 -5.02 5.90
N ALA A 59 26.43 -3.71 5.77
CA ALA A 59 27.37 -2.73 6.31
C ALA A 59 27.42 -2.73 7.85
N THR A 60 26.28 -2.92 8.50
CA THR A 60 26.19 -2.90 9.97
C THR A 60 26.52 -4.24 10.63
N LYS A 61 26.57 -5.33 9.85
CA LYS A 61 26.75 -6.70 10.36
C LYS A 61 25.78 -7.05 11.50
N SER A 62 24.58 -6.47 11.46
CA SER A 62 23.63 -6.54 12.57
C SER A 62 23.17 -7.96 12.85
N GLU A 63 23.00 -8.79 11.81
CA GLU A 63 22.61 -10.20 11.89
C GLU A 63 23.13 -10.99 10.66
N PRO A 64 23.27 -12.33 10.73
CA PRO A 64 23.59 -13.16 9.57
C PRO A 64 22.49 -13.10 8.50
N LEU A 65 22.89 -13.05 7.23
CA LEU A 65 21.98 -13.07 6.09
C LEU A 65 21.41 -14.48 5.85
N GLU A 66 20.33 -14.81 6.55
CA GLU A 66 19.62 -16.08 6.37
C GLU A 66 18.55 -15.99 5.27
N MET A 67 18.78 -16.67 4.14
CA MET A 67 17.88 -16.66 2.99
C MET A 67 17.13 -17.99 2.85
N THR A 68 16.05 -18.17 3.62
CA THR A 68 15.23 -19.39 3.53
C THR A 68 14.37 -19.39 2.26
N ARG A 69 14.19 -20.57 1.63
CA ARG A 69 13.33 -20.70 0.42
C ARG A 69 11.90 -20.24 0.65
N LYS A 70 11.34 -20.55 1.82
CA LYS A 70 9.99 -20.12 2.21
C LYS A 70 9.91 -18.60 2.40
N GLY A 71 10.88 -18.01 3.11
CA GLY A 71 10.94 -16.56 3.29
C GLY A 71 11.05 -15.81 1.96
N MET A 72 11.94 -16.25 1.07
CA MET A 72 12.12 -15.66 -0.26
C MET A 72 10.86 -15.75 -1.13
N SER A 73 10.21 -16.92 -1.18
CA SER A 73 9.02 -17.11 -2.03
C SER A 73 7.83 -16.29 -1.56
N VAL A 74 7.49 -16.34 -0.26
CA VAL A 74 6.36 -15.57 0.29
C VAL A 74 6.61 -14.07 0.20
N SER A 75 7.84 -13.61 0.46
CA SER A 75 8.19 -12.18 0.37
C SER A 75 8.16 -11.68 -1.08
N THR A 76 8.58 -12.51 -2.04
CA THR A 76 8.46 -12.17 -3.47
C THR A 76 7.01 -12.02 -3.88
N ILE A 77 6.12 -12.92 -3.44
CA ILE A 77 4.67 -12.82 -3.70
C ILE A 77 4.11 -11.54 -3.07
N ALA A 78 4.50 -11.20 -1.84
CA ALA A 78 4.09 -9.95 -1.19
C ALA A 78 4.53 -8.72 -2.01
N GLY A 79 5.76 -8.72 -2.55
CA GLY A 79 6.26 -7.68 -3.44
C GLY A 79 5.46 -7.56 -4.74
N ILE A 80 5.12 -8.69 -5.38
CA ILE A 80 4.29 -8.72 -6.59
C ILE A 80 2.89 -8.16 -6.31
N LEU A 81 2.26 -8.54 -5.21
CA LEU A 81 0.95 -8.01 -4.80
C LEU A 81 1.01 -6.49 -4.58
N GLY A 82 2.07 -5.99 -3.94
CA GLY A 82 2.30 -4.55 -3.78
C GLY A 82 2.47 -3.83 -5.12
N ALA A 83 3.27 -4.37 -6.03
CA ALA A 83 3.50 -3.78 -7.36
C ALA A 83 2.22 -3.76 -8.21
N ILE A 84 1.44 -4.84 -8.22
CA ILE A 84 0.14 -4.90 -8.91
C ILE A 84 -0.84 -3.92 -8.29
N GLY A 85 -0.90 -3.80 -6.96
CA GLY A 85 -1.73 -2.82 -6.27
C GLY A 85 -1.39 -1.38 -6.65
N ALA A 86 -0.10 -1.03 -6.66
CA ALA A 86 0.38 0.28 -7.11
C ALA A 86 0.03 0.55 -8.58
N LEU A 87 0.18 -0.45 -9.46
CA LEU A 87 -0.24 -0.35 -10.87
C LEU A 87 -1.76 -0.15 -11.00
N GLY A 88 -2.56 -0.76 -10.12
CA GLY A 88 -4.00 -0.54 -10.03
C GLY A 88 -4.35 0.93 -9.74
N ILE A 89 -3.66 1.57 -8.78
CA ILE A 89 -3.81 3.00 -8.50
C ILE A 89 -3.42 3.84 -9.72
N VAL A 90 -2.30 3.52 -10.36
CA VAL A 90 -1.82 4.19 -11.58
C VAL A 90 -2.92 4.18 -12.66
N PHE A 91 -3.52 3.02 -12.92
CA PHE A 91 -4.58 2.90 -13.91
C PHE A 91 -5.90 3.52 -13.46
N ALA A 92 -6.25 3.49 -12.17
CA ALA A 92 -7.43 4.19 -11.67
C ALA A 92 -7.34 5.69 -11.97
N ILE A 93 -6.19 6.31 -11.72
CA ILE A 93 -5.95 7.73 -12.04
C ILE A 93 -5.94 7.98 -13.55
N LYS A 94 -5.24 7.13 -14.32
CA LYS A 94 -5.18 7.22 -15.78
C LYS A 94 -6.58 7.21 -16.42
N ASN A 95 -7.51 6.45 -15.85
CA ASN A 95 -8.89 6.30 -16.34
C ASN A 95 -9.87 7.28 -15.65
N GLY A 96 -9.40 8.45 -15.20
CA GLY A 96 -10.27 9.54 -14.71
C GLY A 96 -10.52 9.54 -13.20
N GLY A 97 -9.94 8.61 -12.45
CA GLY A 97 -9.98 8.61 -10.99
C GLY A 97 -9.27 9.83 -10.40
N LYS A 98 -9.97 10.59 -9.57
CA LYS A 98 -9.38 11.73 -8.84
C LYS A 98 -8.69 11.24 -7.56
N PRO A 99 -7.55 11.82 -7.13
CA PRO A 99 -6.88 11.42 -5.89
C PRO A 99 -7.80 11.40 -4.65
N LEU A 100 -8.66 12.42 -4.52
CA LEU A 100 -9.67 12.53 -3.45
C LEU A 100 -10.78 11.47 -3.51
N ALA A 101 -10.85 10.68 -4.58
CA ALA A 101 -11.78 9.56 -4.71
C ALA A 101 -11.08 8.20 -4.62
N VAL A 102 -9.96 8.05 -5.35
CA VAL A 102 -9.20 6.80 -5.42
C VAL A 102 -8.59 6.47 -4.06
N ALA A 103 -7.95 7.43 -3.38
CA ALA A 103 -7.25 7.15 -2.14
C ALA A 103 -8.20 6.65 -1.02
N PRO A 104 -9.33 7.31 -0.71
CA PRO A 104 -10.25 6.82 0.31
C PRO A 104 -10.82 5.43 0.01
N LEU A 105 -11.15 5.13 -1.26
CA LEU A 105 -11.65 3.82 -1.66
C LEU A 105 -10.61 2.72 -1.44
N VAL A 106 -9.38 2.94 -1.87
CA VAL A 106 -8.30 1.95 -1.74
C VAL A 106 -7.93 1.76 -0.27
N PHE A 107 -7.71 2.84 0.48
CA PHE A 107 -7.23 2.75 1.86
C PHE A 107 -8.30 2.35 2.88
N ALA A 108 -9.60 2.50 2.57
CA ALA A 108 -10.66 1.89 3.37
C ALA A 108 -10.95 0.44 2.99
N GLY A 109 -10.75 0.06 1.72
CA GLY A 109 -10.91 -1.32 1.26
C GLY A 109 -9.75 -2.24 1.69
N ALA A 110 -8.51 -1.72 1.73
CA ALA A 110 -7.32 -2.50 2.03
C ALA A 110 -7.36 -3.20 3.42
N PRO A 111 -7.79 -2.54 4.53
CA PRO A 111 -7.95 -3.22 5.82
C PRO A 111 -8.94 -4.39 5.80
N ILE A 112 -10.02 -4.26 5.01
CA ILE A 112 -11.04 -5.32 4.85
C ILE A 112 -10.40 -6.53 4.19
N MET A 113 -9.72 -6.31 3.06
CA MET A 113 -9.03 -7.37 2.33
C MET A 113 -7.89 -8.00 3.14
N ASN A 114 -7.10 -7.19 3.85
CA ASN A 114 -6.06 -7.69 4.74
C ASN A 114 -6.65 -8.66 5.77
N THR A 115 -7.77 -8.28 6.39
CA THR A 115 -8.41 -9.18 7.35
C THR A 115 -8.90 -10.48 6.70
N MET A 116 -9.56 -10.41 5.54
CA MET A 116 -10.02 -11.60 4.85
C MET A 116 -8.87 -12.57 4.55
N VAL A 117 -7.75 -12.04 4.04
CA VAL A 117 -6.55 -12.84 3.75
C VAL A 117 -5.94 -13.38 5.03
N SER A 118 -5.82 -12.58 6.09
CA SER A 118 -5.31 -13.03 7.39
C SER A 118 -6.18 -14.13 8.00
N MET A 119 -7.51 -14.05 7.90
CA MET A 119 -8.39 -15.11 8.42
C MET A 119 -8.29 -16.43 7.62
N ILE A 120 -7.91 -16.36 6.34
CA ILE A 120 -7.67 -17.54 5.51
C ILE A 120 -6.32 -18.16 5.84
N TRP A 121 -5.29 -17.32 5.98
CA TRP A 121 -3.91 -17.76 6.23
C TRP A 121 -3.72 -18.24 7.67
N ASP A 122 -4.20 -17.46 8.63
CA ASP A 122 -4.15 -17.70 10.06
C ASP A 122 -5.57 -17.98 10.57
N LYS A 123 -6.07 -19.19 10.26
CA LYS A 123 -7.44 -19.61 10.59
C LYS A 123 -7.75 -19.33 12.07
N PRO A 124 -8.71 -18.44 12.36
CA PRO A 124 -8.99 -18.07 13.73
C PRO A 124 -9.68 -19.25 14.45
N GLY A 125 -9.21 -19.58 15.66
CA GLY A 125 -9.80 -20.67 16.45
C GLY A 125 -11.22 -20.38 16.97
N LYS A 126 -11.68 -19.13 16.85
CA LYS A 126 -13.04 -18.66 17.16
C LYS A 126 -13.48 -17.64 16.11
N PRO A 127 -14.79 -17.52 15.83
CA PRO A 127 -15.27 -16.47 14.94
C PRO A 127 -14.88 -15.08 15.45
N PRO A 128 -14.56 -14.12 14.56
CA PRO A 128 -14.31 -12.73 14.95
C PRO A 128 -15.47 -12.15 15.76
N ALA A 129 -15.16 -11.32 16.75
CA ALA A 129 -16.19 -10.66 17.55
C ALA A 129 -17.08 -9.75 16.68
N VAL A 130 -18.35 -9.56 17.03
CA VAL A 130 -19.27 -8.68 16.28
C VAL A 130 -18.69 -7.27 16.05
N TRP A 131 -18.00 -6.72 17.05
CA TRP A 131 -17.33 -5.41 16.96
C TRP A 131 -16.29 -5.30 15.85
N PHE A 132 -15.67 -6.42 15.47
CA PHE A 132 -14.74 -6.46 14.35
C PHE A 132 -15.44 -6.08 13.03
N TYR A 133 -16.62 -6.65 12.77
CA TYR A 133 -17.42 -6.34 11.59
C TYR A 133 -17.98 -4.92 11.64
N VAL A 134 -18.36 -4.42 12.81
CA VAL A 134 -18.74 -3.02 13.01
C VAL A 134 -17.58 -2.09 12.61
N GLY A 135 -16.34 -2.41 12.98
CA GLY A 135 -15.16 -1.64 12.56
C GLY A 135 -14.97 -1.57 11.04
N ILE A 136 -15.19 -2.69 10.33
CA ILE A 136 -15.18 -2.72 8.85
C ILE A 136 -16.26 -1.80 8.27
N LEU A 137 -17.48 -1.87 8.80
CA LEU A 137 -18.59 -1.02 8.36
C LEU A 137 -18.29 0.46 8.60
N LEU A 138 -17.74 0.81 9.76
CA LEU A 138 -17.36 2.18 10.09
C LEU A 138 -16.23 2.70 9.19
N ALA A 139 -15.25 1.86 8.82
CA ALA A 139 -14.21 2.23 7.86
C ALA A 139 -14.81 2.53 6.47
N GLY A 140 -15.73 1.68 6.00
CA GLY A 140 -16.45 1.90 4.74
C GLY A 140 -17.30 3.17 4.77
N MET A 141 -18.01 3.41 5.87
CA MET A 141 -18.78 4.64 6.09
C MET A 141 -17.87 5.88 6.12
N GLY A 142 -16.71 5.80 6.78
CA GLY A 142 -15.72 6.88 6.79
C GLY A 142 -15.27 7.25 5.38
N ALA A 143 -14.94 6.26 4.54
CA ALA A 143 -14.66 6.50 3.13
C ALA A 143 -15.85 7.12 2.40
N ALA A 144 -17.07 6.62 2.61
CA ALA A 144 -18.27 7.18 1.99
C ALA A 144 -18.48 8.67 2.35
N LEU A 145 -18.25 9.04 3.61
CA LEU A 145 -18.33 10.43 4.07
C LEU A 145 -17.27 11.30 3.38
N VAL A 146 -16.02 10.85 3.32
CA VAL A 146 -14.93 11.56 2.61
C VAL A 146 -15.28 11.76 1.14
N LEU A 147 -15.82 10.75 0.48
CA LEU A 147 -16.23 10.83 -0.93
C LEU A 147 -17.42 11.79 -1.14
N ARG A 148 -18.37 11.81 -0.19
CA ARG A 148 -19.59 12.63 -0.25
C ARG A 148 -19.34 14.11 0.02
N PHE A 149 -18.39 14.41 0.91
CA PHE A 149 -18.09 15.77 1.41
C PHE A 149 -16.69 16.27 0.98
N LYS A 150 -16.06 15.66 -0.03
CA LYS A 150 -14.80 16.15 -0.59
C LYS A 150 -14.94 17.60 -1.07
N PRO A 151 -13.95 18.47 -0.82
CA PRO A 151 -13.98 19.85 -1.27
C PRO A 151 -13.94 19.94 -2.80
N ALA A 152 -14.52 21.02 -3.34
CA ALA A 152 -14.58 21.33 -4.77
C ALA A 152 -13.20 21.64 -5.35
#